data_AF-A0A521THX6-F1
#
_entry.id   AF-A0A521THX6-F1
#
_cell.length_a   1.000
_cell.length_b   1.000
_cell.length_c   1.000
_cell.angle_alpha   90.00
_cell.angle_beta   90.00
_cell.angle_gamma   90.00
#
_symmetry.space_group_name_H-M   'P 1'
#
loop_
_entity.id
_entity.type
_entity.pdbx_description
1 polymer ?
#
loop_
_entity_poly.entity_id
_entity_poly.type
_entity_poly.pdbx_seq_one_letter_code
_entity_poly.pdbx_strand_id
1 'polypeptide(L)'
;RSLRTFPTGDAFSDEAIRVMESCHKKLLTGTTDDRLLKGLEIEYRLFKSVEQKLCSGEIAGPFLDVDAFLQTAATIMNRRKSRAGRSLENHVDEAMTREGIPHDIRARDIQGAPDIVVPNVAAYMDPKWPRSRVFVIGVKTTCKDRWRQIVNEGPLVKRKYLLTTQQGISEPQLAEMARSNVTLVVPQGLHSYYPPSARKGILTVDRFFAQMQNALDA
;
A
#
# COMPACT_ATOMS: atom_id res chain seq x y z
N ARG A 1 27.00 5.56 13.28
CA ARG A 1 27.15 4.08 13.29
C ARG A 1 27.19 3.59 11.84
N SER A 2 28.12 2.72 11.44
CA SER A 2 28.12 2.17 10.06
C SER A 2 27.00 1.13 9.91
N LEU A 3 26.06 1.34 8.99
CA LEU A 3 25.09 0.31 8.58
C LEU A 3 25.84 -0.91 8.04
N ARG A 4 25.62 -2.09 8.64
CA ARG A 4 26.20 -3.38 8.21
C ARG A 4 25.14 -4.37 7.71
N THR A 5 23.87 -4.11 7.99
CA THR A 5 22.72 -4.95 7.61
C THR A 5 21.56 -4.05 7.16
N PHE A 6 20.64 -4.62 6.37
CA PHE A 6 19.42 -3.91 5.98
C PHE A 6 18.51 -3.70 7.21
N PRO A 7 18.03 -2.47 7.46
CA PRO A 7 16.92 -2.23 8.37
C PRO A 7 15.66 -2.97 7.93
N THR A 8 14.75 -3.20 8.87
CA THR A 8 13.41 -3.75 8.58
C THR A 8 12.60 -2.76 7.75
N GLY A 9 11.56 -3.25 7.06
CA GLY A 9 10.62 -2.38 6.34
C GLY A 9 9.99 -1.33 7.25
N ASP A 10 9.61 -1.74 8.47
CA ASP A 10 9.00 -0.86 9.46
C ASP A 10 9.98 0.25 9.88
N ALA A 11 11.26 -0.08 10.12
CA ALA A 11 12.28 0.92 10.43
C ALA A 11 12.53 1.92 9.29
N PHE A 12 12.38 1.51 8.02
CA PHE A 12 12.44 2.42 6.88
C PHE A 12 11.24 3.36 6.82
N SER A 13 10.03 2.84 7.06
CA SER A 13 8.81 3.63 7.07
C SER A 13 8.82 4.64 8.21
N ASP A 14 9.18 4.21 9.42
CA ASP A 14 9.32 5.10 10.60
C ASP A 14 10.30 6.25 10.33
N GLU A 15 11.46 5.92 9.76
CA GLU A 15 12.47 6.94 9.44
C GLU A 15 11.98 7.90 8.34
N ALA A 16 11.30 7.38 7.32
CA ALA A 16 10.74 8.21 6.26
C ALA A 16 9.66 9.16 6.77
N ILE A 17 8.78 8.68 7.66
CA ILE A 17 7.76 9.51 8.32
C ILE A 17 8.45 10.61 9.13
N ARG A 18 9.43 10.27 9.97
CA ARG A 18 10.19 11.26 10.75
C ARG A 18 10.86 12.32 9.87
N VAL A 19 11.51 11.91 8.78
CA VAL A 19 12.15 12.83 7.82
C VAL A 19 11.12 13.71 7.13
N MET A 20 9.96 13.17 6.76
CA MET A 20 8.87 13.92 6.15
C MET A 20 8.36 15.00 7.11
N GLU A 21 8.12 14.66 8.37
CA GLU A 21 7.65 15.61 9.39
C GLU A 21 8.66 16.72 9.67
N SER A 22 9.95 16.39 9.75
CA SER A 22 10.99 17.39 10.02
C SER A 22 11.24 18.32 8.85
N CYS A 23 11.26 17.78 7.62
CA CYS A 23 11.73 18.51 6.43
C CYS A 23 10.59 19.06 5.56
N HIS A 24 9.37 18.51 5.66
CA HIS A 24 8.24 18.86 4.82
C HIS A 24 7.01 19.29 5.63
N LYS A 25 7.19 20.20 6.59
CA LYS A 25 6.12 20.69 7.49
C LYS A 25 4.83 21.13 6.78
N LYS A 26 4.93 21.72 5.57
CA LYS A 26 3.77 22.14 4.77
C LYS A 26 2.87 20.96 4.34
N LEU A 27 3.43 19.76 4.20
CA LEU A 27 2.65 18.57 3.87
C LEU A 27 1.87 18.04 5.06
N LEU A 28 2.23 18.38 6.30
CA LEU A 28 1.47 17.97 7.48
C LEU A 28 0.04 18.51 7.45
N THR A 29 -0.13 19.71 6.91
CA THR A 29 -1.43 20.35 6.66
C THR A 29 -1.96 20.09 5.24
N GLY A 30 -1.31 19.22 4.46
CA GLY A 30 -1.71 18.86 3.10
C GLY A 30 -2.74 17.72 3.07
N THR A 31 -3.10 17.30 1.86
CA THR A 31 -4.00 16.16 1.63
C THR A 31 -3.35 14.83 2.05
N THR A 32 -4.15 13.82 2.38
CA THR A 32 -3.62 12.47 2.66
C THR A 32 -3.00 11.87 1.41
N ASP A 33 -3.58 12.14 0.24
CA ASP A 33 -3.05 11.74 -1.05
C ASP A 33 -1.60 12.23 -1.26
N ASP A 34 -1.31 13.51 -1.00
CA ASP A 34 0.03 14.09 -1.17
C ASP A 34 1.02 13.58 -0.12
N ARG A 35 0.58 13.47 1.14
CA ARG A 35 1.40 12.91 2.22
C ARG A 35 1.82 11.47 1.92
N LEU A 36 0.88 10.63 1.48
CA LEU A 36 1.15 9.25 1.12
C LEU A 36 2.18 9.15 -0.01
N LEU A 37 1.98 9.89 -1.11
CA LEU A 37 2.93 9.88 -2.23
C LEU A 37 4.32 10.38 -1.82
N LYS A 38 4.39 11.44 -1.00
CA LYS A 38 5.67 11.97 -0.53
C LYS A 38 6.39 11.02 0.42
N GLY A 39 5.66 10.42 1.37
CA GLY A 39 6.20 9.45 2.31
C GLY A 39 6.86 8.28 1.60
N LEU A 40 6.16 7.72 0.59
CA LEU A 40 6.70 6.66 -0.25
C LEU A 40 7.93 7.08 -1.05
N GLU A 41 7.95 8.31 -1.58
CA GLU A 41 9.11 8.85 -2.30
C GLU A 41 10.34 8.98 -1.40
N ILE A 42 10.17 9.58 -0.21
CA ILE A 42 11.23 9.74 0.79
C ILE A 42 11.75 8.37 1.21
N GLU A 43 10.84 7.46 1.52
CA GLU A 43 11.18 6.10 1.93
C GLU A 43 11.97 5.38 0.81
N TYR A 44 11.55 5.50 -0.45
CA TYR A 44 12.27 4.91 -1.58
C TYR A 44 13.69 5.46 -1.70
N ARG A 45 13.89 6.78 -1.56
CA ARG A 45 15.22 7.41 -1.59
C ARG A 45 16.11 6.89 -0.46
N LEU A 46 15.58 6.80 0.77
CA LEU A 46 16.31 6.24 1.91
C LEU A 46 16.78 4.81 1.64
N PHE A 47 15.90 3.96 1.12
CA PHE A 47 16.28 2.59 0.76
C PHE A 47 17.32 2.54 -0.35
N LYS A 48 17.20 3.36 -1.40
CA LYS A 48 18.20 3.40 -2.47
C LYS A 48 19.59 3.73 -1.95
N SER A 49 19.70 4.66 -1.00
CA SER A 49 20.98 4.99 -0.35
C SER A 49 21.56 3.82 0.45
N VAL A 50 20.71 3.10 1.22
CA VAL A 50 21.15 1.91 1.97
C VAL A 50 21.52 0.76 1.02
N GLU A 51 20.69 0.52 0.00
CA GLU A 51 20.90 -0.52 -1.00
C GLU A 51 22.22 -0.32 -1.74
N GLN A 52 22.50 0.91 -2.18
CA GLN A 52 23.76 1.21 -2.85
C GLN A 52 24.97 0.92 -1.97
N LYS A 53 24.89 1.23 -0.67
CA LYS A 53 25.99 1.01 0.27
C LYS A 53 26.21 -0.46 0.61
N LEU A 54 25.12 -1.23 0.77
CA LEU A 54 25.20 -2.61 1.23
C LEU A 54 25.39 -3.61 0.08
N CYS A 55 24.80 -3.35 -1.08
CA CYS A 55 24.91 -4.24 -2.24
C CYS A 55 26.11 -3.92 -3.13
N SER A 56 26.83 -2.81 -2.93
CA SER A 56 27.96 -2.43 -3.80
C SER A 56 29.03 -3.51 -3.90
N GLY A 57 29.30 -4.22 -2.80
CA GLY A 57 30.28 -5.31 -2.79
C GLY A 57 29.84 -6.51 -3.65
N GLU A 58 28.54 -6.84 -3.64
CA GLU A 58 27.96 -7.96 -4.39
C GLU A 58 27.91 -7.70 -5.90
N ILE A 59 27.86 -6.43 -6.32
CA ILE A 59 27.69 -6.05 -7.74
C ILE A 59 28.96 -5.47 -8.39
N ALA A 60 30.01 -5.21 -7.61
CA ALA A 60 31.25 -4.60 -8.12
C ALA A 60 32.25 -5.63 -8.69
N GLY A 61 32.12 -6.91 -8.31
CA GLY A 61 33.01 -7.98 -8.76
C GLY A 61 32.43 -8.79 -9.94
N PRO A 62 33.28 -9.57 -10.63
CA PRO A 62 32.81 -10.53 -11.62
C PRO A 62 32.01 -11.66 -10.96
N PHE A 63 31.00 -12.16 -11.65
CA PHE A 63 30.26 -13.37 -11.25
C PHE A 63 31.01 -14.61 -11.76
N LEU A 64 30.98 -15.70 -10.99
CA LEU A 64 31.60 -16.97 -11.35
C LEU A 64 31.03 -17.53 -12.66
N ASP A 65 29.70 -17.47 -12.79
CA ASP A 65 28.93 -17.96 -13.92
C ASP A 65 27.59 -17.19 -14.02
N VAL A 66 26.76 -17.59 -14.99
CA VAL A 66 25.45 -17.01 -15.23
C VAL A 66 24.50 -17.27 -14.05
N ASP A 67 24.57 -18.44 -13.42
CA ASP A 67 23.66 -18.82 -12.33
C ASP A 67 23.93 -17.98 -11.06
N ALA A 68 25.20 -17.73 -10.73
CA ALA A 68 25.60 -16.87 -9.63
C ALA A 68 25.10 -15.42 -9.82
N PHE A 69 25.15 -14.92 -11.06
CA PHE A 69 24.57 -13.62 -11.41
C PHE A 69 23.04 -13.62 -11.21
N LEU A 70 22.34 -14.60 -11.78
CA LEU A 70 20.88 -14.68 -11.72
C LEU A 70 20.38 -14.80 -10.27
N GLN A 71 21.06 -15.57 -9.44
CA GLN A 71 20.72 -15.74 -8.02
C GLN A 71 20.87 -14.42 -7.23
N THR A 72 21.94 -13.67 -7.50
CA THR A 72 22.17 -12.36 -6.88
C THR A 72 21.10 -11.36 -7.31
N ALA A 73 20.82 -11.28 -8.62
CA ALA A 73 19.78 -10.42 -9.17
C ALA A 73 18.39 -10.74 -8.62
N ALA A 74 18.04 -12.03 -8.53
CA ALA A 74 16.78 -12.49 -7.97
C ALA A 74 16.62 -12.10 -6.50
N THR A 75 17.69 -12.24 -5.70
CA THR A 75 17.71 -11.85 -4.28
C THR A 75 17.43 -10.35 -4.11
N ILE A 76 18.10 -9.51 -4.89
CA ILE A 76 17.90 -8.05 -4.86
C ILE A 76 16.47 -7.69 -5.31
N MET A 77 15.97 -8.29 -6.40
CA MET A 77 14.61 -8.05 -6.89
C MET A 77 13.54 -8.45 -5.88
N ASN A 78 13.68 -9.62 -5.25
CA ASN A 78 12.72 -10.10 -4.24
C ASN A 78 12.72 -9.20 -3.01
N ARG A 79 13.88 -8.71 -2.57
CA ARG A 79 14.00 -7.72 -1.48
C ARG A 79 13.24 -6.45 -1.83
N ARG A 80 13.45 -5.88 -3.02
CA ARG A 80 12.72 -4.68 -3.49
C ARG A 80 11.21 -4.92 -3.50
N LYS A 81 10.75 -6.06 -4.01
CA LYS A 81 9.33 -6.40 -4.12
C LYS A 81 8.65 -6.52 -2.76
N SER A 82 9.25 -7.30 -1.84
CA SER A 82 8.74 -7.47 -0.47
C SER A 82 8.66 -6.13 0.26
N ARG A 83 9.73 -5.34 0.16
CA ARG A 83 9.85 -4.04 0.80
C ARG A 83 8.86 -3.01 0.27
N ALA A 84 8.67 -2.94 -1.05
CA ALA A 84 7.72 -2.00 -1.64
C ALA A 84 6.28 -2.27 -1.19
N GLY A 85 5.88 -3.54 -1.10
CA GLY A 85 4.56 -3.91 -0.54
C GLY A 85 4.41 -3.47 0.90
N ARG A 86 5.39 -3.83 1.74
CA ARG A 86 5.43 -3.45 3.16
C ARG A 86 5.39 -1.93 3.38
N SER A 87 6.15 -1.18 2.59
CA SER A 87 6.18 0.28 2.63
C SER A 87 4.78 0.87 2.39
N LEU A 88 4.08 0.43 1.34
CA LEU A 88 2.74 0.93 1.07
C LEU A 88 1.75 0.61 2.20
N GLU A 89 1.79 -0.61 2.76
CA GLU A 89 0.96 -0.96 3.93
C GLU A 89 1.23 -0.01 5.11
N ASN A 90 2.50 0.21 5.46
CA ASN A 90 2.90 1.04 6.60
C ASN A 90 2.51 2.52 6.43
N HIS A 91 2.64 3.08 5.21
CA HIS A 91 2.23 4.47 4.98
C HIS A 91 0.71 4.62 4.98
N VAL A 92 -0.05 3.59 4.59
CA VAL A 92 -1.52 3.61 4.69
C VAL A 92 -1.96 3.49 6.15
N ASP A 93 -1.33 2.61 6.94
CA ASP A 93 -1.51 2.48 8.39
C ASP A 93 -1.33 3.83 9.10
N GLU A 94 -0.18 4.46 8.86
CA GLU A 94 0.13 5.78 9.42
C GLU A 94 -0.90 6.83 9.00
N ALA A 95 -1.31 6.84 7.74
CA ALA A 95 -2.32 7.78 7.23
C ALA A 95 -3.68 7.57 7.92
N MET A 96 -4.13 6.32 8.07
CA MET A 96 -5.39 6.00 8.74
C MET A 96 -5.34 6.36 10.23
N THR A 97 -4.21 6.07 10.88
CA THR A 97 -3.96 6.42 12.29
C THR A 97 -4.03 7.93 12.50
N ARG A 98 -3.41 8.73 11.62
CA ARG A 98 -3.48 10.20 11.68
C ARG A 98 -4.89 10.76 11.49
N GLU A 99 -5.67 10.13 10.63
CA GLU A 99 -7.07 10.52 10.37
C GLU A 99 -8.05 9.91 11.40
N GLY A 100 -7.53 9.26 12.46
CA GLY A 100 -8.35 8.71 13.54
C GLY A 100 -9.24 7.54 13.14
N ILE A 101 -8.91 6.84 12.04
CA ILE A 101 -9.70 5.72 11.53
C ILE A 101 -9.25 4.45 12.24
N PRO A 102 -10.11 3.79 13.06
CA PRO A 102 -9.76 2.52 13.69
C PRO A 102 -9.57 1.45 12.61
N HIS A 103 -8.51 0.65 12.71
CA HIS A 103 -8.24 -0.43 11.77
C HIS A 103 -7.27 -1.47 12.33
N ASP A 104 -7.30 -2.66 11.74
CA ASP A 104 -6.26 -3.67 11.92
C ASP A 104 -5.55 -3.89 10.58
N ILE A 105 -4.22 -3.78 10.59
CA ILE A 105 -3.39 -4.17 9.44
C ILE A 105 -3.04 -5.66 9.50
N ARG A 106 -2.84 -6.25 8.32
CA ARG A 106 -2.41 -7.65 8.14
C ARG A 106 -3.31 -8.60 8.92
N ALA A 107 -4.62 -8.49 8.72
CA ALA A 107 -5.66 -9.20 9.44
C ALA A 107 -5.70 -10.71 9.09
N ARG A 108 -4.70 -11.45 9.56
CA ARG A 108 -4.48 -12.87 9.26
C ARG A 108 -5.58 -13.80 9.74
N ASP A 109 -6.32 -13.39 10.76
CA ASP A 109 -7.41 -14.18 11.36
C ASP A 109 -8.69 -14.16 10.50
N ILE A 110 -8.73 -13.32 9.46
CA ILE A 110 -9.83 -13.27 8.50
C ILE A 110 -9.47 -14.14 7.29
N GLN A 111 -10.45 -14.90 6.79
CA GLN A 111 -10.28 -15.73 5.60
C GLN A 111 -9.72 -14.93 4.42
N GLY A 112 -8.65 -15.44 3.81
CA GLY A 112 -7.92 -14.76 2.73
C GLY A 112 -6.86 -13.76 3.20
N ALA A 113 -6.78 -13.49 4.52
CA ALA A 113 -5.80 -12.61 5.15
C ALA A 113 -5.70 -11.23 4.49
N PRO A 114 -6.79 -10.43 4.50
CA PRO A 114 -6.80 -9.10 3.90
C PRO A 114 -5.71 -8.19 4.48
N ASP A 115 -5.24 -7.27 3.63
CA ASP A 115 -4.15 -6.36 3.99
C ASP A 115 -4.59 -5.39 5.11
N ILE A 116 -5.82 -4.87 5.08
CA ILE A 116 -6.39 -4.01 6.14
C ILE A 116 -7.88 -4.29 6.32
N VAL A 117 -8.36 -4.24 7.57
CA VAL A 117 -9.79 -4.27 7.91
C VAL A 117 -10.16 -3.12 8.85
N VAL A 118 -11.30 -2.49 8.55
CA VAL A 118 -11.89 -1.39 9.33
C VAL A 118 -13.25 -1.82 9.87
N PRO A 119 -13.60 -1.53 11.13
CA PRO A 119 -12.76 -0.82 12.11
C PRO A 119 -11.72 -1.73 12.80
N ASN A 120 -11.90 -3.04 12.79
CA ASN A 120 -10.97 -4.05 13.31
C ASN A 120 -11.53 -5.45 13.02
N VAL A 121 -10.73 -6.49 13.29
CA VAL A 121 -11.09 -7.90 13.15
C VAL A 121 -12.26 -8.29 14.06
N ALA A 122 -12.33 -7.75 15.28
CA ALA A 122 -13.40 -8.09 16.22
C ALA A 122 -14.78 -7.67 15.67
N ALA A 123 -14.90 -6.43 15.16
CA ALA A 123 -16.10 -5.94 14.50
C ALA A 123 -16.42 -6.70 13.21
N TYR A 124 -15.40 -7.13 12.47
CA TYR A 124 -15.60 -8.02 11.32
C TYR A 124 -16.20 -9.37 11.74
N MET A 125 -15.75 -9.96 12.84
CA MET A 125 -16.25 -11.25 13.30
C MET A 125 -17.61 -11.16 14.01
N ASP A 126 -17.96 -10.00 14.58
CA ASP A 126 -19.22 -9.81 15.32
C ASP A 126 -20.45 -9.80 14.37
N PRO A 127 -21.40 -10.76 14.49
CA PRO A 127 -22.63 -10.76 13.71
C PRO A 127 -23.56 -9.59 14.00
N LYS A 128 -23.43 -8.94 15.17
CA LYS A 128 -24.24 -7.77 15.56
C LYS A 128 -23.70 -6.47 14.99
N TRP A 129 -22.45 -6.45 14.54
CA TRP A 129 -21.86 -5.26 13.94
C TRP A 129 -22.40 -5.04 12.52
N PRO A 130 -22.88 -3.83 12.18
CA PRO A 130 -23.44 -3.57 10.86
C PRO A 130 -22.40 -3.77 9.75
N ARG A 131 -22.68 -4.67 8.79
CA ARG A 131 -21.76 -4.96 7.67
C ARG A 131 -21.50 -3.78 6.75
N SER A 132 -22.41 -2.81 6.72
CA SER A 132 -22.22 -1.53 6.02
C SER A 132 -21.09 -0.67 6.59
N ARG A 133 -20.63 -0.95 7.81
CA ARG A 133 -19.56 -0.24 8.52
C ARG A 133 -18.25 -1.02 8.60
N VAL A 134 -18.14 -2.10 7.82
CA VAL A 134 -16.94 -2.92 7.75
C VAL A 134 -16.32 -2.78 6.37
N PHE A 135 -15.03 -2.46 6.33
CA PHE A 135 -14.29 -2.30 5.07
C PHE A 135 -13.17 -3.33 5.02
N VAL A 136 -13.05 -4.00 3.87
CA VAL A 136 -11.95 -4.90 3.54
C VAL A 136 -11.14 -4.27 2.44
N ILE A 137 -9.87 -3.99 2.71
CA ILE A 137 -9.00 -3.19 1.86
C ILE A 137 -7.79 -4.02 1.50
N GLY A 138 -7.60 -4.26 0.20
CA GLY A 138 -6.34 -4.76 -0.34
C GLY A 138 -5.43 -3.58 -0.69
N VAL A 139 -4.14 -3.71 -0.41
CA VAL A 139 -3.11 -2.71 -0.64
C VAL A 139 -2.06 -3.30 -1.58
N LYS A 140 -1.92 -2.72 -2.77
CA LYS A 140 -1.01 -3.26 -3.80
C LYS A 140 -0.25 -2.13 -4.50
N THR A 141 1.08 -2.17 -4.48
CA THR A 141 1.92 -1.26 -5.28
C THR A 141 1.72 -1.45 -6.79
N THR A 142 1.40 -2.67 -7.20
CA THR A 142 1.09 -3.03 -8.59
C THR A 142 0.05 -4.13 -8.59
N CYS A 143 -1.05 -3.90 -9.30
CA CYS A 143 -2.20 -4.77 -9.43
C CYS A 143 -1.94 -5.91 -10.41
N LYS A 144 -1.52 -5.64 -11.66
CA LYS A 144 -1.41 -6.65 -12.77
C LYS A 144 -2.51 -7.72 -12.65
N ASP A 145 -2.26 -9.01 -12.62
CA ASP A 145 -3.32 -10.02 -12.38
C ASP A 145 -3.58 -10.31 -10.90
N ARG A 146 -2.73 -9.78 -9.99
CA ARG A 146 -2.78 -10.04 -8.55
C ARG A 146 -3.94 -9.37 -7.83
N TRP A 147 -4.61 -8.40 -8.44
CA TRP A 147 -5.80 -7.80 -7.84
C TRP A 147 -6.92 -8.82 -7.60
N ARG A 148 -6.97 -9.89 -8.39
CA ARG A 148 -8.01 -10.93 -8.27
C ARG A 148 -8.01 -11.63 -6.91
N GLN A 149 -6.86 -11.63 -6.23
CA GLN A 149 -6.70 -12.25 -4.91
C GLN A 149 -7.67 -11.63 -3.89
N ILE A 150 -7.88 -10.30 -3.95
CA ILE A 150 -8.68 -9.55 -2.98
C ILE A 150 -10.17 -9.88 -3.05
N VAL A 151 -10.64 -10.42 -4.17
CA VAL A 151 -12.07 -10.71 -4.39
C VAL A 151 -12.57 -11.74 -3.38
N ASN A 152 -11.70 -12.65 -2.96
CA ASN A 152 -12.04 -13.75 -2.05
C ASN A 152 -11.65 -13.46 -0.59
N GLU A 153 -10.98 -12.35 -0.30
CA GLU A 153 -10.56 -11.99 1.05
C GLU A 153 -11.74 -11.45 1.86
N GLY A 154 -11.95 -11.90 3.09
CA GLY A 154 -13.02 -11.41 3.95
C GLY A 154 -14.43 -11.59 3.36
N PRO A 155 -14.91 -12.82 3.15
CA PRO A 155 -16.15 -13.12 2.41
C PRO A 155 -17.43 -12.50 2.98
N LEU A 156 -17.47 -12.14 4.28
CA LEU A 156 -18.63 -11.48 4.90
C LEU A 156 -18.93 -10.09 4.35
N VAL A 157 -17.98 -9.45 3.67
CA VAL A 157 -18.14 -8.10 3.09
C VAL A 157 -18.05 -8.19 1.57
N LYS A 158 -19.16 -7.98 0.85
CA LYS A 158 -19.18 -8.18 -0.61
C LYS A 158 -18.32 -7.17 -1.38
N ARG A 159 -18.32 -5.90 -0.97
CA ARG A 159 -17.57 -4.83 -1.64
C ARG A 159 -16.13 -4.80 -1.13
N LYS A 160 -15.18 -4.77 -2.05
CA LYS A 160 -13.73 -4.71 -1.78
C LYS A 160 -13.18 -3.38 -2.21
N TYR A 161 -12.21 -2.89 -1.47
CA TYR A 161 -11.44 -1.69 -1.84
C TYR A 161 -10.02 -2.10 -2.17
N LEU A 162 -9.49 -1.58 -3.27
CA LEU A 162 -8.12 -1.81 -3.69
C LEU A 162 -7.38 -0.49 -3.71
N LEU A 163 -6.55 -0.25 -2.70
CA LEU A 163 -5.65 0.89 -2.65
C LEU A 163 -4.37 0.58 -3.42
N THR A 164 -4.05 1.41 -4.41
CA THR A 164 -2.86 1.22 -5.24
C THR A 164 -2.18 2.53 -5.61
N THR A 165 -0.87 2.43 -5.84
CA THR A 165 -0.03 3.49 -6.42
C THR A 165 0.41 3.17 -7.85
N GLN A 166 -0.23 2.18 -8.50
CA GLN A 166 0.07 1.85 -9.88
C GLN A 166 -0.31 3.02 -10.80
N GLN A 167 0.58 3.37 -11.72
CA GLN A 167 0.30 4.38 -12.74
C GLN A 167 -0.51 3.76 -13.88
N GLY A 168 -1.83 3.94 -13.82
CA GLY A 168 -2.75 3.50 -14.85
C GLY A 168 -3.06 2.01 -14.80
N ILE A 169 -4.30 1.70 -15.18
CA ILE A 169 -4.84 0.35 -15.38
C ILE A 169 -5.70 0.44 -16.64
N SER A 170 -5.68 -0.59 -17.48
CA SER A 170 -6.43 -0.58 -18.73
C SER A 170 -7.94 -0.56 -18.47
N GLU A 171 -8.72 0.06 -19.38
CA GLU A 171 -10.19 0.10 -19.25
C GLU A 171 -10.83 -1.29 -19.10
N PRO A 172 -10.43 -2.33 -19.88
CA PRO A 172 -11.01 -3.67 -19.71
C PRO A 172 -10.76 -4.24 -18.30
N GLN A 173 -9.57 -4.01 -17.75
CA GLN A 173 -9.23 -4.48 -16.41
C GLN A 173 -9.99 -3.70 -15.32
N LEU A 174 -10.17 -2.39 -15.48
CA LEU A 174 -11.00 -1.58 -14.57
C LEU A 174 -12.47 -2.01 -14.59
N ALA A 175 -13.01 -2.28 -15.79
CA ALA A 175 -14.37 -2.79 -15.94
C ALA A 175 -14.53 -4.18 -15.31
N GLU A 176 -13.49 -5.02 -15.38
CA GLU A 176 -13.48 -6.31 -14.70
C GLU A 176 -13.45 -6.16 -13.18
N MET A 177 -12.61 -5.29 -12.64
CA MET A 177 -12.59 -4.96 -11.21
C MET A 177 -13.97 -4.52 -10.71
N ALA A 178 -14.61 -3.60 -11.44
CA ALA A 178 -15.95 -3.12 -11.09
C ALA A 178 -17.00 -4.24 -11.07
N ARG A 179 -17.01 -5.12 -12.09
CA ARG A 179 -17.90 -6.29 -12.15
C ARG A 179 -17.65 -7.27 -10.99
N SER A 180 -16.42 -7.34 -10.48
CA SER A 180 -16.04 -8.14 -9.31
C SER A 180 -16.29 -7.44 -7.96
N ASN A 181 -17.02 -6.32 -7.92
CA ASN A 181 -17.26 -5.50 -6.71
C ASN A 181 -15.98 -4.93 -6.07
N VAL A 182 -14.93 -4.71 -6.87
CA VAL A 182 -13.71 -4.03 -6.45
C VAL A 182 -13.80 -2.55 -6.81
N THR A 183 -13.72 -1.70 -5.79
CA THR A 183 -13.59 -0.24 -5.94
C THR A 183 -12.13 0.17 -5.81
N LEU A 184 -11.62 0.88 -6.82
CA LEU A 184 -10.23 1.33 -6.84
C LEU A 184 -10.06 2.62 -6.03
N VAL A 185 -9.05 2.65 -5.17
CA VAL A 185 -8.60 3.82 -4.41
C VAL A 185 -7.19 4.15 -4.86
N VAL A 186 -6.99 5.36 -5.37
CA VAL A 186 -5.70 5.81 -5.94
C VAL A 186 -5.44 7.23 -5.49
N PRO A 187 -4.21 7.57 -5.07
CA PRO A 187 -3.84 8.95 -4.79
C PRO A 187 -4.17 9.90 -5.95
N GLN A 188 -4.78 11.04 -5.66
CA GLN A 188 -5.25 12.03 -6.65
C GLN A 188 -4.19 12.40 -7.69
N GLY A 189 -2.92 12.53 -7.28
CA GLY A 189 -1.80 12.83 -8.17
C GLY A 189 -1.53 11.79 -9.26
N LEU A 190 -2.05 10.56 -9.12
CA LEU A 190 -1.88 9.48 -10.08
C LEU A 190 -3.07 9.28 -11.02
N HIS A 191 -4.19 10.00 -10.82
CA HIS A 191 -5.41 9.81 -11.64
C HIS A 191 -5.21 10.16 -13.11
N SER A 192 -4.28 11.07 -13.42
CA SER A 192 -3.95 11.47 -14.79
C SER A 192 -3.41 10.32 -15.66
N TYR A 193 -2.84 9.29 -15.04
CA TYR A 193 -2.35 8.08 -15.73
C TYR A 193 -3.47 7.09 -16.09
N TYR A 194 -4.69 7.31 -15.60
CA TYR A 194 -5.84 6.44 -15.87
C TYR A 194 -6.65 6.94 -17.07
N PRO A 195 -7.34 6.03 -17.78
CA PRO A 195 -8.23 6.38 -18.88
C PRO A 195 -9.28 7.41 -18.45
N PRO A 196 -9.49 8.52 -19.18
CA PRO A 196 -10.42 9.58 -18.79
C PRO A 196 -11.85 9.09 -18.50
N SER A 197 -12.31 8.09 -19.25
CA SER A 197 -13.61 7.42 -19.10
C SER A 197 -13.80 6.79 -17.71
N ALA A 198 -12.73 6.27 -17.12
CA ALA A 198 -12.77 5.51 -15.88
C ALA A 198 -12.46 6.34 -14.63
N ARG A 199 -11.87 7.54 -14.76
CA ARG A 199 -11.46 8.38 -13.62
C ARG A 199 -12.59 8.70 -12.63
N LYS A 200 -13.83 8.85 -13.11
CA LYS A 200 -15.00 9.11 -12.26
C LYS A 200 -15.30 7.98 -11.27
N GLY A 201 -14.91 6.74 -11.59
CA GLY A 201 -15.10 5.57 -10.74
C GLY A 201 -13.95 5.29 -9.76
N ILE A 202 -12.88 6.09 -9.79
CA ILE A 202 -11.71 5.93 -8.93
C ILE A 202 -11.83 6.88 -7.74
N LEU A 203 -11.72 6.35 -6.53
CA LEU A 203 -11.70 7.15 -5.31
C LEU A 203 -10.30 7.72 -5.06
N THR A 204 -10.22 8.94 -4.55
CA THR A 204 -9.00 9.44 -3.90
C THR A 204 -8.86 8.84 -2.51
N VAL A 205 -7.67 8.91 -1.92
CA VAL A 205 -7.45 8.42 -0.55
C VAL A 205 -8.28 9.24 0.44
N ASP A 206 -8.24 10.57 0.35
CA ASP A 206 -9.03 11.46 1.21
C ASP A 206 -10.54 11.17 1.13
N ARG A 207 -11.09 11.00 -0.09
CA ARG A 207 -12.52 10.70 -0.26
C ARG A 207 -12.89 9.36 0.33
N PHE A 208 -12.02 8.36 0.16
CA PHE A 208 -12.24 7.05 0.72
C PHE A 208 -12.20 7.08 2.26
N PHE A 209 -11.27 7.82 2.84
CA PHE A 209 -11.13 7.98 4.28
C PHE A 209 -12.33 8.70 4.89
N ALA A 210 -12.78 9.80 4.26
CA ALA A 210 -14.00 10.50 4.66
C ALA A 210 -15.24 9.59 4.55
N GLN A 211 -15.34 8.75 3.52
CA GLN A 211 -16.42 7.77 3.41
C GLN A 211 -16.41 6.75 4.56
N MET A 212 -15.23 6.30 4.99
CA MET A 212 -15.10 5.38 6.12
C MET A 212 -15.53 6.04 7.43
N GLN A 213 -15.06 7.25 7.74
CA GLN A 213 -15.45 7.99 8.94
C GLN A 213 -16.97 8.18 9.02
N ASN A 214 -17.57 8.70 7.94
CA ASN A 214 -19.03 8.88 7.87
C ASN A 214 -19.82 7.57 8.10
N ALA A 215 -19.29 6.44 7.63
CA ALA A 215 -19.93 5.14 7.85
C ALA A 215 -19.78 4.66 9.30
N LEU A 216 -18.66 4.94 9.95
CA LEU A 216 -18.41 4.57 11.35
C LEU A 216 -19.26 5.41 12.31
N ASP A 217 -19.47 6.67 11.99
CA ASP A 217 -20.25 7.63 12.81
C ASP A 217 -21.77 7.51 12.66
N ALA A 218 -22.25 6.89 11.57
CA ALA A 218 -23.68 6.67 11.29
C ALA A 218 -24.33 5.67 12.25
#